data_AF-A0A520BUV6-F1
#
_entry.id   AF-A0A520BUV6-F1
#
_cell.length_a   1.000
_cell.length_b   1.000
_cell.length_c   1.000
_cell.angle_alpha   90.00
_cell.angle_beta   90.00
_cell.angle_gamma   90.00
#
_symmetry.space_group_name_H-M   'P 1'
#
loop_
_entity.id
_entity.type
_entity.pdbx_description
1 polymer ?
#
loop_
_entity_poly.entity_id
_entity_poly.type
_entity_poly.pdbx_seq_one_letter_code
_entity_poly.pdbx_strand_id
1 'polypeptide(L)'
;MNNPVLVEVLRGSAVESRHAGALAIVDASGAVHTSLGDIDRPIFPRSAVKLLQALPLVASGAADAFGLGDEELALACASHSGEPGHVATAAGLLARLGLDETALECGTQWPAREPVLRGMLARGEVAGPLHNN
;
A
#
# COMPACT_ATOMS: atom_id res chain seq x y z
N MET A 1 -17.61 -22.52 -3.83
CA MET A 1 -18.14 -22.26 -5.20
C MET A 1 -16.96 -22.14 -6.16
N ASN A 2 -17.12 -22.30 -7.47
CA ASN A 2 -16.01 -22.04 -8.40
C ASN A 2 -15.94 -20.53 -8.72
N ASN A 3 -14.73 -19.97 -8.80
CA ASN A 3 -14.55 -18.55 -9.10
C ASN A 3 -14.81 -18.28 -10.59
N PRO A 4 -15.70 -17.33 -10.96
CA PRO A 4 -15.92 -16.96 -12.35
C PRO A 4 -14.75 -16.15 -12.92
N VAL A 5 -14.67 -16.08 -14.25
CA VAL A 5 -13.77 -15.15 -14.94
C VAL A 5 -14.28 -13.72 -14.72
N LEU A 6 -13.47 -12.90 -14.05
CA LEU A 6 -13.80 -11.50 -13.75
C LEU A 6 -13.11 -10.52 -14.71
N VAL A 7 -11.97 -10.90 -15.27
CA VAL A 7 -11.18 -10.05 -16.18
C VAL A 7 -10.72 -10.88 -17.37
N GLU A 8 -10.92 -10.33 -18.57
CA GLU A 8 -10.30 -10.81 -19.81
C GLU A 8 -9.30 -9.75 -20.31
N VAL A 9 -8.08 -10.17 -20.58
CA VAL A 9 -7.07 -9.32 -21.22
C VAL A 9 -7.07 -9.64 -22.70
N LEU A 10 -7.21 -8.63 -23.54
CA LEU A 10 -7.30 -8.77 -25.00
C LEU A 10 -5.97 -8.42 -25.68
N ARG A 11 -5.63 -9.18 -26.72
CA ARG A 11 -4.61 -8.82 -27.72
C ARG A 11 -5.31 -8.59 -29.06
N GLY A 12 -5.54 -7.32 -29.39
CA GLY A 12 -6.46 -6.97 -30.47
C GLY A 12 -7.88 -7.37 -30.11
N SER A 13 -8.56 -8.14 -30.97
CA SER A 13 -9.91 -8.65 -30.71
C SER A 13 -9.95 -10.02 -30.04
N ALA A 14 -8.80 -10.68 -29.81
CA ALA A 14 -8.73 -12.00 -29.22
C ALA A 14 -8.49 -11.93 -27.70
N VAL A 15 -9.16 -12.80 -26.94
CA VAL A 15 -8.87 -12.99 -25.50
C VAL A 15 -7.54 -13.71 -25.37
N GLU A 16 -6.56 -13.02 -24.79
CA GLU A 16 -5.23 -13.56 -24.52
C GLU A 16 -5.13 -14.21 -23.13
N SER A 17 -5.79 -13.64 -22.13
CA SER A 17 -5.75 -14.15 -20.75
C SER A 17 -7.07 -13.96 -20.03
N ARG A 18 -7.37 -14.90 -19.12
CA ARG A 18 -8.56 -14.90 -18.27
C ARG A 18 -8.15 -14.99 -16.81
N HIS A 19 -8.69 -14.10 -15.98
CA HIS A 19 -8.44 -14.08 -14.55
C HIS A 19 -9.73 -14.38 -13.80
N ALA A 20 -9.76 -15.54 -13.14
CA ALA A 20 -10.87 -15.95 -12.31
C ALA A 20 -10.67 -15.48 -10.86
N GLY A 21 -11.74 -15.04 -10.21
CA GLY A 21 -11.65 -14.51 -8.85
C GLY A 21 -12.99 -14.48 -8.11
N ALA A 22 -12.94 -13.96 -6.89
CA ALA A 22 -14.11 -13.64 -6.09
C ALA A 22 -14.18 -12.12 -5.88
N LEU A 23 -15.39 -11.58 -5.79
CA LEU A 23 -15.65 -10.15 -5.60
C LEU A 23 -16.81 -9.98 -4.63
N ALA A 24 -16.69 -9.01 -3.72
CA ALA A 24 -17.77 -8.58 -2.85
C ALA A 24 -17.84 -7.05 -2.82
N ILE A 25 -19.04 -6.50 -2.93
CA ILE A 25 -19.36 -5.10 -2.65
C ILE A 25 -20.16 -5.10 -1.36
N VAL A 26 -19.64 -4.41 -0.33
CA VAL A 26 -20.27 -4.33 0.99
C VAL A 26 -20.66 -2.89 1.29
N ASP A 27 -21.73 -2.71 2.05
CA ASP A 27 -22.11 -1.39 2.58
C ASP A 27 -21.41 -1.10 3.92
N ALA A 28 -21.68 0.09 4.49
CA ALA A 28 -21.08 0.51 5.75
C ALA A 28 -21.51 -0.34 6.98
N SER A 29 -22.61 -1.10 6.88
CA SER A 29 -23.02 -2.05 7.92
C SER A 29 -22.30 -3.40 7.79
N GLY A 30 -21.55 -3.60 6.70
CA GLY A 30 -20.92 -4.87 6.35
C GLY A 30 -21.84 -5.82 5.59
N ALA A 31 -23.05 -5.39 5.21
CA ALA A 31 -23.95 -6.23 4.43
C ALA A 31 -23.45 -6.35 2.99
N VAL A 32 -23.47 -7.58 2.46
CA VAL A 32 -23.08 -7.86 1.07
C VAL A 32 -24.18 -7.41 0.13
N HIS A 33 -23.91 -6.36 -0.65
CA HIS A 33 -24.81 -5.88 -1.70
C HIS A 33 -24.69 -6.72 -2.98
N THR A 34 -23.47 -7.12 -3.34
CA THR A 34 -23.20 -7.90 -4.55
C THR A 34 -22.00 -8.80 -4.33
N SER A 35 -22.08 -10.05 -4.80
CA SER A 35 -20.97 -11.00 -4.73
C SER A 35 -20.86 -11.85 -5.98
N LEU A 36 -19.62 -12.19 -6.36
CA LEU A 36 -19.29 -13.15 -7.42
C LEU A 36 -18.23 -14.12 -6.90
N GLY A 37 -18.36 -15.42 -7.21
CA GLY A 37 -17.39 -16.43 -6.79
C GLY A 37 -17.47 -16.81 -5.31
N ASP A 38 -16.38 -17.35 -4.78
CA ASP A 38 -16.28 -17.84 -3.39
C ASP A 38 -15.65 -16.77 -2.48
N ILE A 39 -16.50 -15.87 -1.96
CA ILE A 39 -16.07 -14.74 -1.12
C ILE A 39 -15.72 -15.16 0.33
N ASP A 40 -16.10 -16.38 0.74
CA ASP A 40 -15.85 -16.91 2.08
C ASP A 40 -14.52 -17.68 2.16
N ARG A 41 -13.88 -17.93 1.01
CA ARG A 41 -12.61 -18.64 0.94
C ARG A 41 -11.51 -17.82 1.63
N PRO A 42 -10.80 -18.38 2.63
CA PRO A 42 -9.64 -17.71 3.21
C PRO A 42 -8.53 -17.48 2.17
N ILE A 43 -8.00 -16.27 2.16
CA ILE A 43 -6.86 -15.88 1.32
C ILE A 43 -5.82 -15.13 2.17
N PHE A 44 -4.57 -15.09 1.70
CA PHE A 44 -3.59 -14.17 2.24
C PHE A 44 -3.88 -12.75 1.71
N PRO A 45 -4.14 -11.75 2.57
CA PRO A 45 -4.50 -10.40 2.13
C PRO A 45 -3.34 -9.62 1.49
N ARG A 46 -2.10 -10.11 1.64
CA ARG A 46 -0.87 -9.41 1.22
C ARG A 46 -0.90 -7.97 1.75
N SER A 47 -0.45 -7.00 0.97
CA SER A 47 -0.41 -5.59 1.39
C SER A 47 -1.78 -4.96 1.65
N ALA A 48 -2.90 -5.59 1.26
CA ALA A 48 -4.23 -5.06 1.58
C ALA A 48 -4.52 -5.05 3.10
N VAL A 49 -3.74 -5.79 3.90
CA VAL A 49 -3.88 -5.82 5.37
C VAL A 49 -3.35 -4.57 6.07
N LYS A 50 -2.63 -3.68 5.35
CA LYS A 50 -1.96 -2.52 5.96
C LYS A 50 -2.91 -1.57 6.69
N LEU A 51 -4.14 -1.40 6.20
CA LEU A 51 -5.17 -0.66 6.92
C LEU A 51 -5.42 -1.26 8.32
N LEU A 52 -5.50 -2.60 8.42
CA LEU A 52 -5.66 -3.28 9.71
C LEU A 52 -4.40 -3.14 10.58
N GLN A 53 -3.21 -3.09 9.98
CA GLN A 53 -1.95 -2.84 10.69
C GLN A 53 -1.83 -1.39 11.20
N ALA A 54 -2.46 -0.43 10.51
CA ALA A 54 -2.50 0.97 10.89
C ALA A 54 -3.58 1.28 11.94
N LEU A 55 -4.63 0.44 12.08
CA LEU A 55 -5.70 0.66 13.06
C LEU A 55 -5.20 0.91 14.49
N PRO A 56 -4.22 0.16 15.05
CA PRO A 56 -3.68 0.43 16.39
C PRO A 56 -3.08 1.83 16.56
N LEU A 57 -2.51 2.42 15.50
CA LEU A 57 -1.96 3.78 15.52
C LEU A 57 -3.04 4.81 15.84
N VAL A 58 -4.23 4.65 15.25
CA VAL A 58 -5.39 5.52 15.49
C VAL A 58 -6.10 5.13 16.78
N ALA A 59 -6.43 3.85 16.96
CA ALA A 59 -7.24 3.38 18.08
C ALA A 59 -6.57 3.56 19.45
N SER A 60 -5.23 3.60 19.50
CA SER A 60 -4.48 3.89 20.73
C SER A 60 -4.38 5.39 21.07
N GLY A 61 -4.78 6.28 20.16
CA GLY A 61 -4.57 7.72 20.29
C GLY A 61 -3.14 8.18 19.93
N ALA A 62 -2.27 7.29 19.47
CA ALA A 62 -0.92 7.66 19.06
C ALA A 62 -0.91 8.62 17.86
N ALA A 63 -1.80 8.43 16.89
CA ALA A 63 -1.97 9.36 15.77
C ALA A 63 -2.24 10.80 16.26
N ASP A 64 -3.14 10.98 17.22
CA ASP A 64 -3.46 12.29 17.79
C ASP A 64 -2.31 12.84 18.63
N ALA A 65 -1.73 12.01 19.51
CA ALA A 65 -0.65 12.41 20.40
C ALA A 65 0.60 12.88 19.64
N PHE A 66 0.87 12.27 18.49
CA PHE A 66 1.98 12.66 17.62
C PHE A 66 1.56 13.53 16.45
N GLY A 67 0.28 13.93 16.35
CA GLY A 67 -0.28 14.85 15.35
C GLY A 67 -0.17 14.36 13.90
N LEU A 68 -0.41 13.09 13.63
CA LEU A 68 -0.43 12.53 12.28
C LEU A 68 -1.66 13.05 11.53
N GLY A 69 -1.45 13.55 10.32
CA GLY A 69 -2.52 13.99 9.42
C GLY A 69 -2.83 12.95 8.35
N ASP A 70 -3.59 13.38 7.35
CA ASP A 70 -4.00 12.51 6.24
C ASP A 70 -2.82 11.93 5.47
N GLU A 71 -1.70 12.66 5.35
CA GLU A 71 -0.52 12.19 4.64
C GLU A 71 0.17 11.02 5.36
N GLU A 72 0.41 11.14 6.68
CA GLU A 72 1.03 10.06 7.46
C GLU A 72 0.11 8.84 7.59
N LEU A 73 -1.20 9.08 7.77
CA LEU A 73 -2.18 7.99 7.83
C LEU A 73 -2.32 7.27 6.49
N ALA A 74 -2.31 8.01 5.37
CA ALA A 74 -2.28 7.42 4.04
C ALA A 74 -1.02 6.58 3.83
N LEU A 75 0.15 7.08 4.24
CA LEU A 75 1.41 6.36 4.15
C LEU A 75 1.38 5.06 4.97
N ALA A 76 0.86 5.09 6.20
CA ALA A 76 0.72 3.91 7.06
C ALA A 76 -0.24 2.85 6.50
N CYS A 77 -1.26 3.27 5.73
CA CYS A 77 -2.27 2.37 5.18
C CYS A 77 -1.93 1.83 3.78
N ALA A 78 -0.93 2.37 3.12
CA ALA A 78 -0.68 2.14 1.70
C ALA A 78 0.62 1.38 1.41
N SER A 79 0.70 0.92 0.18
CA SER A 79 1.99 0.63 -0.44
C SER A 79 2.49 1.88 -1.15
N HIS A 80 3.79 2.15 -1.10
CA HIS A 80 4.42 3.27 -1.77
C HIS A 80 5.63 2.87 -2.62
N SER A 81 5.97 3.72 -3.58
CA SER A 81 7.04 3.46 -4.56
C SER A 81 8.33 4.25 -4.29
N GLY A 82 8.50 4.78 -3.07
CA GLY A 82 9.70 5.55 -2.69
C GLY A 82 9.79 6.91 -3.39
N GLU A 83 8.65 7.47 -3.81
CA GLU A 83 8.59 8.81 -4.42
C GLU A 83 8.93 9.92 -3.41
N PRO A 84 9.37 11.11 -3.87
CA PRO A 84 9.80 12.18 -2.97
C PRO A 84 8.78 12.56 -1.89
N GLY A 85 7.47 12.55 -2.22
CA GLY A 85 6.41 12.80 -1.24
C GLY A 85 6.39 11.76 -0.13
N HIS A 86 6.47 10.46 -0.45
CA HIS A 86 6.51 9.39 0.55
C HIS A 86 7.73 9.51 1.46
N VAL A 87 8.91 9.74 0.87
CA VAL A 87 10.17 9.91 1.61
C VAL A 87 10.09 11.12 2.55
N ALA A 88 9.56 12.25 2.06
CA ALA A 88 9.40 13.46 2.86
C ALA A 88 8.42 13.26 4.02
N THR A 89 7.26 12.61 3.79
CA THR A 89 6.28 12.30 4.83
C THR A 89 6.87 11.37 5.89
N ALA A 90 7.55 10.28 5.49
CA ALA A 90 8.20 9.35 6.42
C ALA A 90 9.29 10.03 7.25
N ALA A 91 10.19 10.78 6.60
CA ALA A 91 11.28 11.50 7.27
C ALA A 91 10.74 12.59 8.22
N GLY A 92 9.69 13.30 7.81
CA GLY A 92 9.02 14.31 8.63
C GLY A 92 8.42 13.71 9.90
N LEU A 93 7.75 12.55 9.79
CA LEU A 93 7.21 11.84 10.95
C LEU A 93 8.32 11.38 11.90
N LEU A 94 9.38 10.76 11.38
CA LEU A 94 10.52 10.34 12.20
C LEU A 94 11.16 11.53 12.94
N ALA A 95 11.40 12.64 12.24
CA ALA A 95 11.98 13.84 12.84
C ALA A 95 11.12 14.40 13.98
N ARG A 96 9.78 14.39 13.84
CA ARG A 96 8.85 14.81 14.90
C ARG A 96 8.91 13.92 16.13
N LEU A 97 9.24 12.64 15.94
CA LEU A 97 9.45 11.67 17.02
C LEU A 97 10.87 11.74 17.60
N GLY A 98 11.75 12.60 17.09
CA GLY A 98 13.16 12.65 17.47
C GLY A 98 13.96 11.45 16.96
N LEU A 99 13.50 10.81 15.89
CA LEU A 99 14.10 9.65 15.24
C LEU A 99 14.64 10.02 13.85
N ASP A 100 15.46 9.13 13.29
CA ASP A 100 15.90 9.18 11.90
C ASP A 100 15.61 7.85 11.19
N GLU A 101 16.06 7.71 9.95
CA GLU A 101 15.81 6.51 9.13
C GLU A 101 16.43 5.23 9.71
N THR A 102 17.35 5.32 10.68
CA THR A 102 17.95 4.14 11.34
C THR A 102 16.99 3.47 12.31
N ALA A 103 15.90 4.14 12.71
CA ALA A 103 14.82 3.55 13.50
C ALA A 103 13.92 2.62 12.65
N LEU A 104 14.04 2.64 11.33
CA LEU A 104 13.28 1.76 10.45
C LEU A 104 13.96 0.39 10.38
N GLU A 105 13.21 -0.64 10.77
CA GLU A 105 13.65 -2.05 10.71
C GLU A 105 13.53 -2.65 9.29
N CYS A 106 13.17 -1.84 8.29
CA CYS A 106 13.09 -2.26 6.90
C CYS A 106 14.44 -2.04 6.18
N GLY A 107 14.73 -2.90 5.20
CA GLY A 107 15.92 -2.75 4.37
C GLY A 107 15.75 -1.66 3.30
N THR A 108 16.81 -1.37 2.55
CA THR A 108 16.73 -0.44 1.41
C THR A 108 16.04 -1.07 0.20
N GLN A 109 15.13 -0.33 -0.43
CA GLN A 109 14.57 -0.65 -1.74
C GLN A 109 14.67 0.56 -2.67
N TRP A 110 15.09 0.35 -3.92
CA TRP A 110 15.04 1.41 -4.93
C TRP A 110 13.60 1.75 -5.33
N PRO A 111 13.29 3.03 -5.65
CA PRO A 111 11.95 3.40 -6.11
C PRO A 111 11.46 2.56 -7.29
N ALA A 112 10.22 2.09 -7.19
CA ALA A 112 9.61 1.24 -8.22
C ALA A 112 9.22 2.03 -9.48
N ARG A 113 9.00 3.35 -9.34
CA ARG A 113 8.68 4.23 -10.48
C ARG A 113 9.96 4.60 -11.22
N GLU A 114 10.06 4.16 -12.47
CA GLU A 114 11.23 4.39 -13.33
C GLU A 114 11.68 5.88 -13.40
N PRO A 115 10.78 6.88 -13.55
CA PRO A 115 11.22 8.28 -13.58
C PRO A 115 11.88 8.74 -12.28
N VAL A 116 11.40 8.25 -11.13
CA VAL A 116 11.96 8.57 -9.81
C VAL A 116 13.33 7.93 -9.68
N LEU A 117 13.42 6.62 -9.97
CA LEU A 117 14.68 5.88 -9.96
C LEU A 117 15.74 6.54 -10.85
N ARG A 118 15.42 6.80 -12.12
CA ARG A 118 16.37 7.44 -13.06
C ARG A 118 16.77 8.84 -12.60
N GLY A 119 15.84 9.59 -12.03
CA GLY A 119 16.12 10.91 -11.46
C GLY A 119 17.14 10.85 -10.33
N MET A 120 16.98 9.92 -9.39
CA MET A 120 17.93 9.70 -8.30
C MET A 120 19.32 9.31 -8.83
N LEU A 121 19.38 8.33 -9.73
CA LEU A 121 20.64 7.87 -10.32
C LEU A 121 21.37 8.99 -11.07
N ALA A 122 20.65 9.83 -11.81
CA ALA A 122 21.22 10.97 -12.52
C ALA A 122 21.80 12.04 -11.57
N ARG A 123 21.28 12.14 -10.34
CA ARG A 123 21.79 13.02 -9.28
C ARG A 123 22.88 12.37 -8.42
N GLY A 124 23.23 11.11 -8.67
CA GLY A 124 24.19 10.36 -7.87
C GLY A 124 23.67 9.99 -6.47
N GLU A 125 22.35 9.98 -6.28
CA GLU A 125 21.71 9.61 -5.02
C GLU A 125 21.69 8.10 -4.81
N VAL A 126 21.58 7.68 -3.55
CA VAL A 126 21.40 6.28 -3.15
C VAL A 126 20.07 6.12 -2.42
N ALA A 127 19.38 5.01 -2.67
CA ALA A 127 18.20 4.67 -1.89
C ALA A 127 18.59 4.29 -0.45
N GLY A 128 17.67 4.56 0.47
CA GLY A 128 17.74 4.20 1.89
C GLY A 128 16.43 3.56 2.38
N PRO A 129 16.32 3.22 3.68
CA PRO A 129 15.11 2.64 4.28
C PRO A 129 13.84 3.45 4.02
N LEU A 130 13.94 4.78 3.91
CA LEU A 130 12.80 5.67 3.58
C LEU A 130 12.13 5.39 2.22
N HIS A 131 12.81 4.65 1.34
CA HIS A 131 12.28 4.28 0.02
C HIS A 131 11.58 2.90 0.03
N ASN A 132 11.66 2.17 1.15
CA ASN A 132 11.08 0.84 1.32
C ASN A 132 9.57 0.88 1.56
N ASN A 133 8.85 -0.06 0.99
CA ASN A 133 7.39 -0.11 0.97
C ASN A 133 6.73 -0.88 2.13
#